data_AF-T0H0Q3-F1
#
_entry.id   AF-T0H0Q3-F1
#
_cell.length_a   1.000
_cell.length_b   1.000
_cell.length_c   1.000
_cell.angle_alpha   90.00
_cell.angle_beta   90.00
_cell.angle_gamma   90.00
#
_symmetry.space_group_name_H-M   'P 1'
#
loop_
_entity.id
_entity.type
_entity.pdbx_description
1 polymer ?
#
loop_
_entity_poly.entity_id
_entity_poly.type
_entity_poly.pdbx_seq_one_letter_code
_entity_poly.pdbx_strand_id
1 'polypeptide(L)'
;MADAKPEFTSDASKADAAAQRMEARKKWLLRLALAVLAVGAAYALWYLLVGRNHVGTDNAYVNAEVAQVTPLISAQAVEVLVTDTQAVKRGDILVKLDPTNARIAVAQAEADLAEARRRFRQAVAT
;
A
#
# COMPACT_ATOMS: atom_id res chain seq x y z
N MET A 1 -75.74 62.09 -26.75
CA MET A 1 -74.41 61.92 -27.36
C MET A 1 -73.41 62.43 -26.34
N ALA A 2 -72.78 61.56 -25.55
CA ALA A 2 -71.67 60.67 -25.92
C ALA A 2 -70.40 61.47 -26.17
N ASP A 3 -69.57 61.59 -25.13
CA ASP A 3 -68.17 62.02 -25.25
C ASP A 3 -67.29 60.91 -24.65
N ALA A 4 -66.62 60.18 -25.54
CA ALA A 4 -65.67 59.12 -25.24
C ALA A 4 -64.27 59.71 -25.06
N LYS A 5 -63.64 59.49 -23.90
CA LYS A 5 -62.23 59.82 -23.66
C LYS A 5 -61.33 58.73 -24.23
N PRO A 6 -60.24 59.07 -24.94
CA PRO A 6 -59.38 58.07 -25.56
C PRO A 6 -58.35 57.46 -24.58
N GLU A 7 -58.34 56.13 -24.45
CA GLU A 7 -57.45 55.31 -23.58
C GLU A 7 -56.13 54.89 -24.26
N PHE A 8 -55.28 55.82 -24.74
CA PHE A 8 -54.05 55.44 -25.46
C PHE A 8 -52.77 55.34 -24.62
N THR A 9 -52.82 55.47 -23.28
CA THR A 9 -51.62 55.47 -22.42
C THR A 9 -51.39 54.17 -21.62
N SER A 10 -52.35 53.23 -21.62
CA SER A 10 -52.25 51.95 -20.87
C SER A 10 -51.30 50.93 -21.52
N ASP A 11 -51.34 50.82 -22.85
CA ASP A 11 -50.76 49.65 -23.53
C ASP A 11 -49.27 49.81 -23.82
N ALA A 12 -48.80 51.03 -24.05
CA ALA A 12 -47.37 51.33 -24.17
C ALA A 12 -46.61 51.02 -22.87
N SER A 13 -47.15 51.44 -21.72
CA SER A 13 -46.53 51.20 -20.40
C SER A 13 -46.49 49.72 -20.02
N LYS A 14 -47.51 48.93 -20.39
CA LYS A 14 -47.54 47.47 -20.17
C LYS A 14 -46.56 46.73 -21.08
N ALA A 15 -46.43 47.14 -22.34
CA ALA A 15 -45.47 46.57 -23.28
C ALA A 15 -44.01 46.81 -22.84
N ASP A 16 -43.71 48.03 -22.38
CA ASP A 16 -42.39 48.38 -21.84
C ASP A 16 -42.07 47.62 -20.55
N ALA A 17 -43.05 47.46 -19.66
CA ALA A 17 -42.89 46.67 -18.43
C ALA A 17 -42.68 45.16 -18.72
N ALA A 18 -43.34 44.62 -19.74
CA ALA A 18 -43.14 43.23 -20.18
C ALA A 18 -41.75 43.02 -20.79
N ALA A 19 -41.29 43.93 -21.66
CA ALA A 19 -39.95 43.90 -22.23
C ALA A 19 -38.85 44.03 -21.16
N GLN A 20 -39.03 44.93 -20.18
CA GLN A 20 -38.12 45.08 -19.04
C GLN A 20 -38.07 43.83 -18.16
N ARG A 21 -39.21 43.16 -17.92
CA ARG A 21 -39.26 41.89 -17.18
C ARG A 21 -38.57 40.75 -17.95
N MET A 22 -38.70 40.70 -19.27
CA MET A 22 -38.02 39.71 -20.10
C MET A 22 -36.50 39.91 -20.10
N GLU A 23 -36.02 41.15 -20.20
CA GLU A 23 -34.60 41.49 -20.10
C GLU A 23 -34.04 41.21 -18.69
N ALA A 24 -34.79 41.52 -17.63
CA ALA A 24 -34.41 41.18 -16.26
C ALA A 24 -34.33 39.65 -16.05
N ARG A 25 -35.30 38.90 -16.60
CA ARG A 25 -35.31 37.43 -16.57
C ARG A 25 -34.13 36.85 -17.36
N LYS A 26 -33.82 37.38 -18.55
CA LYS A 26 -32.67 36.97 -19.36
C LYS A 26 -31.35 37.21 -18.64
N LYS A 27 -31.17 38.38 -18.02
CA LYS A 27 -29.98 38.69 -17.19
C LYS A 27 -29.87 37.75 -15.99
N TRP A 28 -30.99 37.44 -15.33
CA TRP A 28 -31.00 36.52 -14.20
C TRP A 28 -30.67 35.08 -14.62
N LEU A 29 -31.24 34.60 -15.72
CA LEU A 29 -30.92 33.30 -16.31
C LEU A 29 -29.45 33.20 -16.74
N LEU A 30 -28.88 34.28 -17.28
CA LEU A 30 -27.48 34.32 -17.68
C LEU A 30 -26.53 34.28 -16.47
N ARG A 31 -26.88 34.96 -15.37
CA ARG A 31 -26.17 34.86 -14.09
C ARG A 31 -26.28 33.46 -13.49
N LEU A 32 -27.46 32.85 -13.56
CA LEU A 32 -27.67 31.48 -13.10
C LEU A 32 -26.82 30.49 -13.90
N ALA A 33 -26.80 30.62 -15.24
CA ALA A 33 -25.97 29.80 -16.11
C ALA A 33 -24.48 29.93 -15.78
N LEU A 34 -24.00 31.15 -15.54
CA LEU A 34 -22.61 31.39 -15.16
C LEU A 34 -22.27 30.79 -13.79
N ALA A 35 -23.17 30.91 -12.81
CA ALA A 35 -23.00 30.32 -11.49
C ALA A 35 -22.91 28.79 -11.54
N VAL A 36 -23.79 28.16 -12.33
CA VAL A 36 -23.77 26.70 -12.54
C VAL A 36 -22.46 26.28 -13.23
N LEU A 37 -22.00 27.03 -14.23
CA LEU A 37 -20.72 26.79 -14.90
C LEU A 37 -19.54 26.88 -13.94
N ALA A 38 -19.52 27.89 -13.07
CA ALA A 38 -18.46 28.07 -12.08
C ALA A 38 -18.42 26.92 -11.05
N VAL A 39 -19.58 26.51 -10.53
CA VAL A 39 -19.68 25.37 -9.59
C VAL A 39 -19.27 24.07 -10.29
N GLY A 40 -19.73 23.85 -11.53
CA GLY A 40 -19.36 22.68 -12.32
C GLY A 40 -17.86 22.62 -12.60
N ALA A 41 -17.23 23.75 -12.94
CA ALA A 41 -15.80 23.84 -13.16
C ALA A 41 -15.00 23.60 -11.86
N ALA A 42 -15.43 24.16 -10.74
CA ALA A 42 -14.79 23.94 -9.44
C ALA A 42 -14.87 22.47 -9.00
N TYR A 43 -16.03 21.84 -9.19
CA TYR A 43 -16.21 20.41 -8.91
C TYR A 43 -15.37 19.53 -9.83
N ALA A 44 -15.35 19.82 -11.13
CA ALA A 44 -14.53 19.09 -12.10
C ALA A 44 -13.04 19.21 -11.76
N LEU A 45 -12.57 20.41 -11.38
CA LEU A 45 -11.19 20.63 -10.96
C LEU A 45 -10.87 19.83 -9.69
N TRP A 46 -11.72 19.88 -8.67
CA TRP A 46 -11.54 19.10 -7.44
C TRP A 46 -11.54 17.59 -7.72
N TYR A 47 -12.43 17.10 -8.57
CA TYR A 47 -12.50 15.70 -8.95
C TYR A 47 -11.23 15.27 -9.70
N LEU A 48 -10.75 16.07 -10.65
CA LEU A 48 -9.55 15.76 -11.43
C LEU A 48 -8.26 15.80 -10.59
N LEU A 49 -8.15 16.76 -9.65
CA LEU A 49 -6.94 16.94 -8.84
C LEU A 49 -6.91 16.02 -7.61
N VAL A 50 -8.06 15.77 -6.99
CA VAL A 50 -8.16 15.07 -5.71
C VAL A 50 -8.94 13.77 -5.87
N GLY A 51 -10.19 13.83 -6.33
CA GLY A 51 -11.08 12.67 -6.31
C GLY A 51 -10.65 11.48 -7.18
N ARG A 52 -9.96 11.72 -8.31
CA ARG A 52 -9.72 10.69 -9.33
C ARG A 52 -8.77 9.57 -8.90
N ASN A 53 -7.79 9.87 -8.04
CA ASN A 53 -6.64 8.99 -7.82
C ASN A 53 -6.54 8.46 -6.38
N HIS A 54 -7.55 8.66 -5.53
CA HIS A 54 -7.54 8.18 -4.15
C HIS A 54 -8.34 6.89 -4.03
N VAL A 55 -7.67 5.76 -4.25
CA VAL A 55 -8.18 4.44 -3.91
C VAL A 55 -7.53 4.03 -2.59
N GLY A 56 -8.21 4.32 -1.49
CA GLY A 56 -7.83 3.82 -0.17
C GLY A 56 -8.27 2.36 -0.06
N THR A 57 -7.33 1.44 0.05
CA THR A 57 -7.62 0.06 0.41
C THR A 57 -6.87 -0.26 1.70
N ASP A 58 -7.61 -0.71 2.70
CA ASP A 58 -7.02 -1.21 3.96
C ASP A 58 -6.41 -2.61 3.77
N ASN A 59 -6.71 -3.27 2.65
CA ASN A 59 -6.17 -4.57 2.29
C ASN A 59 -4.88 -4.42 1.48
N ALA A 60 -3.79 -4.12 2.17
CA ALA A 60 -2.44 -4.14 1.60
C ALA A 60 -1.65 -5.30 2.20
N TYR A 61 -1.40 -6.35 1.40
CA TYR A 61 -0.52 -7.45 1.77
C TYR A 61 0.84 -7.26 1.11
N VAL A 62 1.90 -7.46 1.90
CA VAL A 62 3.27 -7.48 1.38
C VAL A 62 3.66 -8.90 1.04
N ASN A 63 4.26 -9.11 -0.13
CA ASN A 63 4.90 -10.37 -0.46
C ASN A 63 6.26 -10.39 0.23
N ALA A 64 6.47 -11.33 1.15
CA ALA A 64 7.75 -11.59 1.78
C ALA A 64 8.28 -12.94 1.29
N GLU A 65 9.55 -12.97 0.87
CA GLU A 65 10.25 -14.23 0.62
C GLU A 65 10.54 -14.88 1.98
N VAL A 66 9.96 -16.06 2.22
CA VAL A 66 10.16 -16.80 3.47
C VAL A 66 10.97 -18.05 3.17
N ALA A 67 12.09 -18.21 3.86
CA ALA A 67 12.91 -19.41 3.81
C ALA A 67 12.98 -20.07 5.19
N GLN A 68 12.78 -21.38 5.24
CA GLN A 68 12.90 -22.15 6.46
C GLN A 68 14.37 -22.52 6.70
N VAL A 69 14.89 -22.23 7.90
CA VAL A 69 16.24 -22.60 8.31
C VAL A 69 16.18 -23.88 9.14
N THR A 70 16.77 -24.96 8.63
CA THR A 70 16.80 -26.27 9.28
C THR A 70 18.24 -26.70 9.52
N PRO A 71 18.58 -27.21 10.72
CA PRO A 71 19.91 -27.74 10.96
C PRO A 71 20.13 -29.03 10.17
N LEU A 72 21.37 -29.23 9.69
CA LEU A 72 21.73 -30.43 8.92
C LEU A 72 21.78 -31.70 9.79
N ILE A 73 21.94 -31.54 11.11
CA ILE A 73 22.00 -32.62 12.08
C ILE A 73 20.85 -32.52 13.08
N SER A 74 20.29 -33.66 13.46
CA SER A 74 19.31 -33.74 14.53
C SER A 74 20.04 -33.70 15.88
N ALA A 75 19.87 -32.62 16.63
CA ALA A 75 20.42 -32.45 17.97
C ALA A 75 19.47 -31.60 18.82
N GLN A 76 19.61 -31.68 20.15
CA GLN A 76 18.80 -30.89 21.07
C GLN A 76 19.20 -29.41 20.99
N ALA A 77 18.21 -28.52 20.92
CA ALA A 77 18.44 -27.07 21.01
C ALA A 77 18.72 -26.69 22.48
N VAL A 78 19.90 -26.14 22.74
CA VAL A 78 20.33 -25.68 24.05
C VAL A 78 19.86 -24.24 24.30
N GLU A 79 19.87 -23.41 23.25
CA GLU A 79 19.57 -21.99 23.34
C GLU A 79 19.05 -21.45 22.00
N VAL A 80 18.01 -20.62 22.04
CA VAL A 80 17.52 -19.83 20.91
C VAL A 80 17.95 -18.39 21.14
N LEU A 81 18.76 -17.85 20.23
CA LEU A 81 19.42 -16.54 20.42
C LEU A 81 18.66 -15.41 19.73
N VAL A 82 17.52 -15.75 19.13
CA VAL A 82 16.70 -14.82 18.36
C VAL A 82 15.29 -14.73 18.91
N THR A 83 14.71 -13.56 18.78
CA THR A 83 13.30 -13.30 19.11
C THR A 83 12.48 -13.12 17.85
N ASP A 84 11.16 -13.23 17.97
CA ASP A 84 10.24 -12.99 16.86
C ASP A 84 10.48 -11.61 16.23
N THR A 85 10.41 -11.56 14.90
CA THR A 85 10.59 -10.34 14.08
C THR A 85 11.96 -9.64 14.21
N GLN A 86 12.95 -10.29 14.82
CA GLN A 86 14.31 -9.74 14.92
C GLN A 86 15.01 -9.74 13.55
N ALA A 87 15.63 -8.61 13.21
CA ALA A 87 16.48 -8.51 12.03
C ALA A 87 17.80 -9.25 12.26
N VAL A 88 18.09 -10.23 11.40
CA VAL A 88 19.32 -11.05 11.43
C VAL A 88 20.12 -10.87 10.15
N LYS A 89 21.44 -11.05 10.24
CA LYS A 89 22.38 -10.98 9.11
C LYS A 89 22.92 -12.37 8.79
N ARG A 90 23.50 -12.49 7.60
CA ARG A 90 24.18 -13.72 7.19
C ARG A 90 25.34 -14.01 8.14
N GLY A 91 25.33 -15.22 8.71
CA GLY A 91 26.35 -15.69 9.65
C GLY A 91 25.93 -15.58 11.12
N ASP A 92 24.80 -14.95 11.42
CA ASP A 92 24.29 -14.87 12.78
C ASP A 92 23.85 -16.26 13.27
N ILE A 93 24.16 -16.56 14.53
CA ILE A 93 23.78 -17.82 15.16
C ILE A 93 22.35 -17.68 15.66
N LEU A 94 21.43 -18.42 15.03
CA LEU A 94 20.01 -18.39 15.41
C LEU A 94 19.72 -19.32 16.60
N VAL A 95 20.30 -20.52 16.57
CA VAL A 95 20.07 -21.58 17.56
C VAL A 95 21.39 -22.31 17.84
N LYS A 96 21.66 -22.59 19.12
CA LYS A 96 22.79 -23.43 19.55
C LYS A 96 22.29 -24.83 19.84
N LEU A 97 22.88 -25.81 19.16
CA LEU A 97 22.60 -27.23 19.34
C LEU A 97 23.62 -27.86 20.29
N ASP A 98 23.21 -28.91 21.03
CA ASP A 98 24.11 -29.66 21.91
C ASP A 98 25.17 -30.41 21.08
N PRO A 99 26.47 -30.09 21.24
CA PRO A 99 27.54 -30.71 20.47
C PRO A 99 28.02 -32.05 21.05
N THR A 100 27.42 -32.57 22.12
CA THR A 100 27.93 -33.77 22.82
C THR A 100 28.05 -35.00 21.93
N ASN A 101 26.99 -35.35 21.19
CA ASN A 101 27.03 -36.50 20.28
C ASN A 101 28.02 -36.28 19.13
N ALA A 102 28.09 -35.06 18.59
CA ALA A 102 29.04 -34.72 17.54
C ALA A 102 30.49 -34.87 18.03
N ARG A 103 30.79 -34.44 19.25
CA ARG A 103 32.13 -34.60 19.86
C ARG A 103 32.50 -36.06 20.07
N ILE A 104 31.57 -36.89 20.52
CA ILE A 104 31.79 -38.34 20.68
C ILE A 104 32.10 -38.98 19.32
N ALA A 105 31.33 -38.63 18.29
CA ALA A 105 31.56 -39.16 16.94
C ALA A 105 32.93 -38.75 16.37
N VAL A 106 33.35 -37.50 16.60
CA VAL A 106 34.69 -37.02 16.20
C VAL A 106 35.78 -37.78 16.96
N ALA A 107 35.66 -37.92 18.27
CA ALA A 107 36.64 -38.65 19.08
C ALA A 107 36.78 -40.11 18.64
N GLN A 108 35.67 -40.78 18.29
CA GLN A 108 35.71 -42.14 17.77
C GLN A 108 36.45 -42.20 16.42
N ALA A 109 36.13 -41.30 15.48
CA ALA A 109 36.79 -41.24 14.19
C ALA A 109 38.30 -40.96 14.30
N GLU A 110 38.71 -40.14 15.25
CA GLU A 110 40.14 -39.90 15.55
C GLU A 110 40.84 -41.14 16.11
N ALA A 111 40.18 -41.90 16.99
CA ALA A 111 40.70 -43.16 17.52
C ALA A 111 40.88 -44.21 16.41
N ASP A 112 39.90 -44.35 15.52
CA ASP A 112 39.93 -45.25 14.37
C ASP A 112 41.06 -44.86 13.40
N LEU A 113 41.23 -43.56 13.14
CA LEU A 113 42.33 -43.04 12.33
C LEU A 113 43.70 -43.35 12.97
N ALA A 114 43.84 -43.17 14.28
CA ALA A 114 45.07 -43.47 14.99
C ALA A 114 45.42 -44.97 14.90
N GLU A 115 44.42 -45.84 14.99
CA GLU A 115 44.59 -47.27 14.80
C GLU A 115 45.01 -47.63 13.38
N ALA A 116 44.32 -47.10 12.37
CA ALA A 116 44.67 -47.31 10.96
C ALA A 116 46.11 -46.86 10.65
N ARG A 117 46.54 -45.72 11.20
CA ARG A 117 47.92 -45.24 11.08
C ARG A 117 48.93 -46.15 11.77
N ARG A 118 48.60 -46.77 12.90
CA ARG A 118 49.46 -47.77 13.55
C ARG A 118 49.61 -49.01 12.67
N ARG A 119 48.50 -49.53 12.15
CA ARG A 119 48.49 -50.71 11.26
C ARG A 119 49.26 -50.46 9.96
N PHE A 120 49.07 -49.30 9.32
CA PHE A 120 49.80 -48.94 8.11
C PHE A 120 51.31 -48.86 8.35
N ARG A 121 51.75 -48.23 9.45
CA ARG A 121 53.17 -48.18 9.81
C ARG A 121 53.76 -49.56 10.07
N GLN A 122 53.00 -50.48 10.66
CA GLN A 122 53.43 -51.86 10.85
C GLN A 122 53.56 -52.60 9.51
N ALA A 123 52.60 -52.43 8.59
CA ALA A 123 52.60 -53.09 7.28
C ALA A 123 53.70 -52.59 6.33
N VAL A 124 54.09 -51.32 6.42
CA VAL A 124 55.19 -50.75 5.61
C VAL A 124 56.58 -51.09 6.20
N ALA A 125 56.64 -51.46 7.48
CA ALA A 125 57.90 -51.81 8.15
C ALA A 125 58.30 -53.29 7.99
N THR A 126 57.40 -54.14 7.47
CA THR A 126 57.65 -55.55 7.10
C THR A 126 57.90 -55.68 5.61
#